data_AF-A0A397T6A9-F1
#
_entry.id   AF-A0A397T6A9-F1
#
_cell.length_a   1.000
_cell.length_b   1.000
_cell.length_c   1.000
_cell.angle_alpha   90.00
_cell.angle_beta   90.00
_cell.angle_gamma   90.00
#
_symmetry.space_group_name_H-M   'P 1'
#
loop_
_entity.id
_entity.type
_entity.pdbx_description
1 polymer ?
#
loop_
_entity_poly.entity_id
_entity_poly.type
_entity_poly.pdbx_seq_one_letter_code
_entity_poly.pdbx_strand_id
1 'polypeptide(L)'
;MSNRNFTESRLPSYGTMSSKGEIVISRERNGQPTASQELPFEERAAQYEGYISLPGFSDEEDDEEERDYYTLLNEYVITTPFIFLALISFISLLHVLPEGGAGIYKWDIFLLGVTGWCAVFLVRKPIFFIFSKIISLKISLSSVLTLFFIGFIEEIVRMGWLHYFGNENETFLIAYWLGLGWAASEAIYFIIQNFIELRWYKDDLEIGIGNRYVEEREELEEILGRPLTKVSAWWGVMWRFSWIMIHIGFSCWIARDSILVVPAALIHGLLLVIWGYCLPVFGIPAISYGTLLVTMTVFLIGLALFNIII
;
A
#
# COMPACT_ATOMS: atom_id res chain seq x y z
N MET A 1 44.76 21.97 20.89
CA MET A 1 43.44 22.61 20.67
C MET A 1 43.41 23.16 19.26
N SER A 2 42.64 22.56 18.36
CA SER A 2 41.90 23.25 17.28
C SER A 2 41.26 22.20 16.36
N ASN A 3 39.93 22.20 16.34
CA ASN A 3 39.06 21.35 15.54
C ASN A 3 39.23 21.65 14.05
N ARG A 4 39.50 20.62 13.24
CA ARG A 4 39.28 20.69 11.79
C ARG A 4 37.87 20.21 11.49
N ASN A 5 36.98 21.17 11.30
CA ASN A 5 35.65 20.99 10.76
C ASN A 5 35.75 20.41 9.35
N PHE A 6 35.16 19.22 9.15
CA PHE A 6 34.76 18.76 7.83
C PHE A 6 33.61 19.68 7.35
N THR A 7 33.91 20.54 6.39
CA THR A 7 32.88 21.20 5.59
C THR A 7 32.22 20.18 4.68
N GLU A 8 30.92 19.93 4.89
CA GLU A 8 30.06 19.23 3.95
C GLU A 8 30.19 19.86 2.55
N SER A 9 30.61 19.07 1.58
CA SER A 9 30.49 19.42 0.17
C SER A 9 29.02 19.42 -0.20
N ARG A 10 28.43 20.61 -0.35
CA ARG A 10 27.11 20.78 -0.96
C ARG A 10 27.13 20.20 -2.37
N LEU A 11 26.20 19.30 -2.67
CA LEU A 11 25.89 18.85 -4.03
C LEU A 11 25.42 20.05 -4.88
N PRO A 12 25.69 20.04 -6.20
CA PRO A 12 25.27 21.13 -7.08
C PRO A 12 23.75 21.26 -7.10
N SER A 13 23.29 22.51 -6.97
CA SER A 13 21.88 22.90 -7.16
C SER A 13 21.50 22.69 -8.62
N TYR A 14 20.56 21.78 -8.88
CA TYR A 14 19.93 21.64 -10.18
C TYR A 14 18.83 22.70 -10.29
N GLY A 15 19.03 23.67 -11.17
CA GLY A 15 18.03 24.68 -11.49
C GLY A 15 16.78 24.04 -12.13
N THR A 16 15.61 24.60 -11.83
CA THR A 16 14.35 24.26 -12.48
C THR A 16 14.29 24.88 -13.87
N MET A 17 13.93 24.06 -14.86
CA MET A 17 13.72 24.49 -16.25
C MET A 17 12.29 25.02 -16.38
N SER A 18 12.15 26.28 -16.78
CA SER A 18 10.86 26.85 -17.19
C SER A 18 10.36 26.18 -18.48
N SER A 19 9.03 26.05 -18.64
CA SER A 19 8.36 25.45 -19.80
C SER A 19 8.66 26.14 -21.15
N LYS A 20 9.42 27.24 -21.15
CA LYS A 20 9.92 27.93 -22.35
C LYS A 20 11.40 27.66 -22.69
N GLY A 21 12.08 26.78 -21.95
CA GLY A 21 13.43 26.32 -22.31
C GLY A 21 14.57 27.32 -22.07
N GLU A 22 14.38 28.38 -21.28
CA GLU A 22 15.47 29.26 -20.87
C GLU A 22 16.15 28.75 -19.59
N ILE A 23 17.49 28.66 -19.64
CA ILE A 23 18.33 28.35 -18.48
C ILE A 23 18.43 29.62 -17.63
N VAL A 24 17.71 29.66 -16.50
CA VAL A 24 17.86 30.72 -15.52
C VAL A 24 19.09 30.41 -14.66
N ILE A 25 20.20 31.09 -14.92
CA ILE A 25 21.37 31.06 -14.04
C ILE A 25 21.06 31.94 -12.83
N SER A 26 20.99 31.34 -11.64
CA SER A 26 20.74 32.05 -10.37
C SER A 26 21.82 33.12 -10.14
N ARG A 27 21.44 34.38 -10.27
CA ARG A 27 22.25 35.53 -9.85
C ARG A 27 22.14 35.65 -8.33
N GLU A 28 23.25 35.55 -7.63
CA GLU A 28 23.34 35.84 -6.19
C GLU A 28 22.66 37.18 -5.86
N ARG A 29 21.66 37.15 -4.97
CA ARG A 29 21.30 38.31 -4.14
C ARG A 29 20.42 37.93 -2.96
N ASN A 30 21.01 38.07 -1.78
CA ASN A 30 20.47 38.62 -0.54
C ASN A 30 19.00 38.34 -0.18
N GLY A 31 18.83 37.48 0.83
CA GLY A 31 18.00 37.73 2.01
C GLY A 31 16.65 38.42 1.79
N GLN A 32 15.69 37.68 1.24
CA GLN A 32 14.26 37.93 1.44
C GLN A 32 13.52 36.59 1.34
N PRO A 33 12.60 36.26 2.26
CA PRO A 33 11.74 35.08 2.12
C PRO A 33 10.84 35.28 0.90
N THR A 34 10.82 34.29 0.01
CA THR A 34 9.94 34.24 -1.16
C THR A 34 8.48 34.19 -0.71
N ALA A 35 7.69 35.15 -1.21
CA ALA A 35 6.27 35.34 -0.93
C ALA A 35 5.34 34.16 -1.27
N SER A 36 5.87 33.06 -1.82
CA SER A 36 5.12 31.82 -2.11
C SER A 36 4.93 30.92 -0.88
N GLN A 37 5.64 31.15 0.22
CA GLN A 37 5.50 30.36 1.46
C GLN A 37 4.42 30.89 2.42
N GLU A 38 3.87 32.08 2.18
CA GLU A 38 2.86 32.71 3.05
C GLU A 38 1.42 32.57 2.51
N LEU A 39 1.23 31.93 1.36
CA LEU A 39 -0.10 31.76 0.78
C LEU A 39 -0.88 30.61 1.47
N PRO A 40 -2.20 30.79 1.70
CA PRO A 40 -3.10 29.73 2.13
C PRO A 40 -2.99 28.49 1.23
N PHE A 41 -3.18 27.31 1.83
CA PHE A 41 -3.01 26.00 1.17
C PHE A 41 -3.74 25.90 -0.18
N GLU A 42 -4.96 26.42 -0.25
CA GLU A 42 -5.82 26.43 -1.45
C GLU A 42 -5.14 27.12 -2.65
N GLU A 43 -4.41 28.19 -2.41
CA GLU A 43 -3.74 28.96 -3.47
C GLU A 43 -2.45 28.29 -3.96
N ARG A 44 -1.84 27.44 -3.12
CA ARG A 44 -0.69 26.59 -3.50
C ARG A 44 -1.15 25.35 -4.27
N ALA A 45 -2.23 24.71 -3.85
CA ALA A 45 -2.83 23.58 -4.57
C ALA A 45 -3.29 24.00 -5.98
N ALA A 46 -3.84 25.21 -6.12
CA ALA A 46 -4.25 25.76 -7.42
C ALA A 46 -3.08 26.11 -8.37
N GLN A 47 -1.87 26.36 -7.84
CA GLN A 47 -0.69 26.64 -8.66
C GLN A 47 -0.03 25.38 -9.26
N TYR A 48 -0.31 24.20 -8.71
CA TYR A 48 -0.02 22.95 -9.38
C TYR A 48 -1.15 22.68 -10.38
N GLU A 49 -0.94 23.05 -11.66
CA GLU A 49 -1.84 22.85 -12.83
C GLU A 49 -2.28 21.37 -13.09
N GLY A 50 -2.11 20.45 -12.13
CA GLY A 50 -2.55 19.06 -12.18
C GLY A 50 -3.81 18.74 -11.38
N TYR A 51 -4.29 19.63 -10.50
CA TYR A 51 -5.60 19.47 -9.85
C TYR A 51 -6.71 19.88 -10.82
N ILE A 52 -6.96 19.03 -11.83
CA ILE A 52 -8.27 19.05 -12.49
C ILE A 52 -9.22 18.45 -11.45
N SER A 53 -9.93 19.31 -10.73
CA SER A 53 -11.14 18.92 -10.00
C SER A 53 -12.03 18.19 -11.01
N LEU A 54 -12.09 16.87 -10.85
CA LEU A 54 -12.88 16.00 -11.74
C LEU A 54 -14.36 16.41 -11.61
N PRO A 55 -15.10 16.46 -12.72
CA PRO A 55 -16.48 16.91 -12.72
C PRO A 55 -17.32 15.96 -11.85
N GLY A 56 -17.67 16.41 -10.65
CA GLY A 56 -18.40 15.62 -9.64
C GLY A 56 -17.92 15.82 -8.20
N PHE A 57 -16.69 16.31 -7.99
CA PHE A 57 -16.22 16.80 -6.70
C PHE A 57 -16.24 18.33 -6.75
N SER A 58 -17.35 18.94 -6.36
CA SER A 58 -17.35 20.36 -6.03
C SER A 58 -16.59 20.54 -4.72
N ASP A 59 -15.58 21.41 -4.71
CA ASP A 59 -14.86 21.86 -3.50
C ASP A 59 -15.80 22.50 -2.46
N GLU A 60 -17.09 22.66 -2.78
CA GLU A 60 -18.12 23.29 -1.93
C GLU A 60 -18.77 22.34 -0.90
N GLU A 61 -18.44 21.04 -0.85
CA GLU A 61 -19.07 20.07 0.08
C GLU A 61 -18.11 19.26 0.98
N ASP A 62 -16.81 19.57 1.05
CA ASP A 62 -15.89 18.83 1.91
C ASP A 62 -15.78 19.46 3.31
N ASP A 63 -16.92 19.53 4.01
CA ASP A 63 -17.07 19.94 5.42
C ASP A 63 -16.46 18.91 6.42
N GLU A 64 -15.72 17.90 5.93
CA GLU A 64 -15.04 16.93 6.80
C GLU A 64 -13.89 17.60 7.57
N GLU A 65 -14.12 17.82 8.87
CA GLU A 65 -13.17 18.42 9.80
C GLU A 65 -11.85 17.61 9.80
N GLU A 66 -10.73 18.30 9.54
CA GLU A 66 -9.42 17.67 9.58
C GLU A 66 -9.14 17.12 10.98
N ARG A 67 -8.77 15.84 11.06
CA ARG A 67 -8.47 15.20 12.34
C ARG A 67 -7.14 15.67 12.87
N ASP A 68 -7.11 16.04 14.14
CA ASP A 68 -5.86 16.32 14.83
C ASP A 68 -5.01 15.05 15.01
N TYR A 69 -3.73 15.26 15.30
CA TYR A 69 -2.77 14.17 15.51
C TYR A 69 -3.24 13.16 16.58
N TYR A 70 -3.80 13.65 17.69
CA TYR A 70 -4.21 12.79 18.80
C TYR A 70 -5.43 11.93 18.46
N THR A 71 -6.36 12.47 17.65
CA THR A 71 -7.50 11.74 17.12
C THR A 71 -7.03 10.63 16.19
N LEU A 72 -6.17 10.94 15.21
CA LEU A 72 -5.59 9.92 14.32
C LEU A 72 -4.80 8.86 15.09
N LEU A 73 -3.97 9.27 16.05
CA LEU A 73 -3.23 8.34 16.91
C LEU A 73 -4.16 7.38 17.64
N ASN A 74 -5.21 7.92 18.26
CA ASN A 74 -6.20 7.11 18.96
C ASN A 74 -6.91 6.15 18.00
N GLU A 75 -7.28 6.61 16.80
CA GLU A 75 -7.89 5.74 15.80
C GLU A 75 -6.96 4.61 15.36
N TYR A 76 -5.69 4.87 15.08
CA TYR A 76 -4.72 3.81 14.72
C TYR A 76 -4.46 2.83 15.88
N VAL A 77 -4.36 3.33 17.11
CA VAL A 77 -4.21 2.49 18.32
C VAL A 77 -5.45 1.61 18.52
N ILE A 78 -6.65 2.16 18.31
CA ILE A 78 -7.91 1.42 18.45
C ILE A 78 -8.08 0.38 17.34
N THR A 79 -7.77 0.74 16.08
CA THR A 79 -7.98 -0.13 14.91
C THR A 79 -6.96 -1.27 14.82
N THR A 80 -5.74 -1.10 15.36
CA THR A 80 -4.69 -2.13 15.35
C THR A 80 -5.15 -3.47 15.95
N PRO A 81 -5.76 -3.53 17.15
CA PRO A 81 -6.38 -4.75 17.68
C PRO A 81 -7.40 -5.40 16.74
N PHE A 82 -8.19 -4.62 16.01
CA PHE A 82 -9.18 -5.18 15.06
C PHE A 82 -8.51 -5.83 13.85
N ILE A 83 -7.37 -5.32 13.38
CA ILE A 83 -6.58 -5.96 12.33
C ILE A 83 -6.05 -7.33 12.81
N PHE A 84 -5.56 -7.40 14.05
CA PHE A 84 -5.15 -8.69 14.64
C PHE A 84 -6.34 -9.63 14.85
N LEU A 85 -7.48 -9.12 15.31
CA LEU A 85 -8.70 -9.92 15.45
C LEU A 85 -9.17 -10.45 14.09
N ALA A 86 -9.02 -9.70 13.00
CA ALA A 86 -9.29 -10.22 11.66
C ALA A 86 -8.42 -11.45 11.36
N LEU A 87 -7.10 -11.38 11.55
CA LEU A 87 -6.21 -12.54 11.37
C LEU A 87 -6.61 -13.73 12.25
N ILE A 88 -6.89 -13.49 13.53
CA ILE A 88 -7.31 -14.52 14.49
C ILE A 88 -8.66 -15.13 14.07
N SER A 89 -9.56 -14.34 13.48
CA SER A 89 -10.84 -14.86 12.99
C SER A 89 -10.66 -15.87 11.85
N PHE A 90 -9.71 -15.66 10.94
CA PHE A 90 -9.40 -16.64 9.88
C PHE A 90 -8.66 -17.87 10.42
N ILE A 91 -7.83 -17.74 11.46
CA ILE A 91 -7.28 -18.91 12.18
C ILE A 91 -8.41 -19.69 12.86
N SER A 92 -9.34 -18.99 13.50
CA SER A 92 -10.49 -19.59 14.17
C SER A 92 -11.42 -20.28 13.16
N LEU A 93 -11.57 -19.70 11.97
CA LEU A 93 -12.40 -20.24 10.89
C LEU A 93 -11.97 -21.66 10.50
N LEU A 94 -10.67 -21.95 10.47
CA LEU A 94 -10.16 -23.32 10.21
C LEU A 94 -10.70 -24.38 11.18
N HIS A 95 -11.05 -24.00 12.41
CA HIS A 95 -11.59 -24.93 13.40
C HIS A 95 -13.08 -25.25 13.17
N VAL A 96 -13.76 -24.47 12.33
CA VAL A 96 -15.19 -24.62 12.01
C VAL A 96 -15.39 -25.30 10.66
N LEU A 97 -14.39 -25.26 9.77
CA LEU A 97 -14.50 -25.84 8.42
C LEU A 97 -14.54 -27.38 8.47
N PRO A 98 -15.44 -28.03 7.71
CA PRO A 98 -15.75 -29.47 7.84
C PRO A 98 -14.59 -30.42 7.51
N GLU A 99 -13.65 -29.98 6.66
CA GLU A 99 -12.40 -30.71 6.36
C GLU A 99 -11.15 -29.97 6.90
N GLY A 100 -11.35 -28.90 7.67
CA GLY A 100 -10.26 -28.18 8.31
C GLY A 100 -9.69 -29.04 9.41
N GLY A 101 -8.44 -29.49 9.26
CA GLY A 101 -7.73 -30.31 10.25
C GLY A 101 -7.70 -29.67 11.62
N ALA A 102 -8.76 -29.84 12.41
CA ALA A 102 -8.94 -29.24 13.71
C ALA A 102 -7.77 -29.66 14.60
N GLY A 103 -6.93 -28.69 14.97
CA GLY A 103 -5.72 -28.91 15.77
C GLY A 103 -4.42 -29.15 14.98
N ILE A 104 -4.43 -29.12 13.64
CA ILE A 104 -3.21 -29.22 12.82
C ILE A 104 -2.72 -27.82 12.44
N TYR A 105 -1.78 -27.31 13.22
CA TYR A 105 -1.11 -26.04 12.95
C TYR A 105 0.10 -26.26 12.03
N LYS A 106 0.18 -25.52 10.92
CA LYS A 106 1.31 -25.54 9.98
C LYS A 106 2.12 -24.24 10.08
N TRP A 107 2.73 -24.02 11.24
CA TRP A 107 3.51 -22.80 11.52
C TRP A 107 4.73 -22.63 10.61
N ASP A 108 5.32 -23.74 10.18
CA ASP A 108 6.37 -23.79 9.17
C ASP A 108 5.89 -23.21 7.83
N ILE A 109 4.71 -23.61 7.35
CA ILE A 109 4.10 -23.10 6.12
C ILE A 109 3.65 -21.65 6.28
N PHE A 110 3.13 -21.27 7.44
CA PHE A 110 2.84 -19.88 7.77
C PHE A 110 4.09 -19.00 7.65
N LEU A 111 5.20 -19.40 8.27
CA LEU A 111 6.47 -18.69 8.18
C LEU A 111 7.01 -18.66 6.75
N LEU A 112 6.77 -19.70 5.96
CA LEU A 112 7.11 -19.68 4.54
C LEU A 112 6.34 -18.57 3.79
N GLY A 113 5.04 -18.42 4.07
CA GLY A 113 4.23 -17.33 3.55
C GLY A 113 4.79 -15.95 3.91
N VAL A 114 5.24 -15.81 5.16
CA VAL A 114 5.92 -14.59 5.64
C VAL A 114 7.18 -14.30 4.84
N THR A 115 8.04 -15.30 4.66
CA THR A 115 9.29 -15.14 3.89
C THR A 115 9.03 -14.85 2.42
N GLY A 116 7.99 -15.43 1.82
CA GLY A 116 7.57 -15.17 0.44
C GLY A 116 7.16 -13.71 0.23
N TRP A 117 6.29 -13.19 1.10
CA TRP A 117 5.88 -11.78 1.04
C TRP A 117 7.08 -10.84 1.22
N CYS A 118 7.92 -11.08 2.24
CA CYS A 118 9.11 -10.27 2.48
C CYS A 118 10.08 -10.27 1.27
N ALA A 119 10.29 -11.43 0.65
CA ALA A 119 11.15 -11.54 -0.53
C ALA A 119 10.62 -10.69 -1.68
N VAL A 120 9.31 -10.74 -1.97
CA VAL A 120 8.72 -9.94 -3.05
C VAL A 120 8.75 -8.45 -2.73
N PHE A 121 8.49 -8.08 -1.47
CA PHE A 121 8.52 -6.70 -1.01
C PHE A 121 9.88 -6.03 -1.26
N LEU A 122 10.99 -6.76 -1.06
CA LEU A 122 12.35 -6.26 -1.34
C LEU A 122 12.59 -5.95 -2.82
N VAL A 123 11.88 -6.59 -3.74
CA VAL A 123 12.04 -6.42 -5.19
C VAL A 123 11.24 -5.21 -5.72
N ARG A 124 10.30 -4.67 -4.94
CA ARG A 124 9.46 -3.53 -5.32
C ARG A 124 10.27 -2.29 -5.72
N LYS A 125 11.21 -1.85 -4.88
CA LYS A 125 12.07 -0.69 -5.18
C LYS A 125 12.99 -0.91 -6.39
N PRO A 126 13.68 -2.06 -6.52
CA PRO A 126 14.41 -2.39 -7.74
C PRO A 126 13.57 -2.32 -9.01
N ILE A 127 12.33 -2.84 -9.01
CA ILE A 127 11.45 -2.79 -10.18
C ILE A 127 11.07 -1.35 -10.53
N PHE A 128 10.70 -0.55 -9.53
CA PHE A 128 10.43 0.86 -9.74
C PHE A 128 11.64 1.59 -10.32
N PHE A 129 12.84 1.32 -9.81
CA PHE A 129 14.09 1.87 -10.33
C PHE A 129 14.33 1.47 -11.80
N ILE A 130 14.06 0.22 -12.16
CA ILE A 130 14.18 -0.25 -13.54
C ILE A 130 13.23 0.55 -14.45
N PHE A 131 11.96 0.69 -14.10
CA PHE A 131 11.01 1.45 -14.93
C PHE A 131 11.34 2.94 -15.02
N SER A 132 11.64 3.57 -13.87
CA SER A 132 11.84 5.02 -13.79
C SER A 132 13.19 5.49 -14.30
N LYS A 133 14.28 4.73 -14.05
CA LYS A 133 15.65 5.15 -14.37
C LYS A 133 16.25 4.44 -15.57
N ILE A 134 16.01 3.13 -15.73
CA ILE A 134 16.60 2.37 -16.84
C ILE A 134 15.76 2.54 -18.10
N ILE A 135 14.44 2.35 -18.00
CA ILE A 135 13.51 2.49 -19.13
C ILE A 135 13.11 3.97 -19.32
N SER A 136 13.37 4.81 -18.31
CA SER A 136 13.07 6.26 -18.35
C SER A 136 11.58 6.57 -18.60
N LEU A 137 10.69 5.75 -18.03
CA LEU A 137 9.26 6.02 -18.08
C LEU A 137 8.88 7.19 -17.17
N LYS A 138 7.73 7.80 -17.43
CA LYS A 138 7.12 8.78 -16.50
C LYS A 138 6.95 8.15 -15.12
N ILE A 139 7.09 8.93 -14.05
CA ILE A 139 7.02 8.46 -12.65
C ILE A 139 5.68 7.75 -12.40
N SER A 140 4.57 8.39 -12.76
CA SER A 140 3.22 7.80 -12.63
C SER A 140 3.08 6.45 -13.35
N LEU A 141 3.51 6.38 -14.62
CA LEU A 141 3.49 5.11 -15.37
C LEU A 141 4.41 4.06 -14.75
N SER A 142 5.56 4.46 -14.21
CA SER A 142 6.49 3.57 -13.50
C SER A 142 5.84 3.00 -12.24
N SER A 143 5.10 3.80 -11.48
CA SER A 143 4.34 3.37 -10.31
C SER A 143 3.25 2.37 -10.68
N VAL A 144 2.42 2.65 -11.70
CA VAL A 144 1.39 1.72 -12.21
C VAL A 144 2.01 0.38 -12.56
N LEU A 145 3.04 0.40 -13.40
CA LEU A 145 3.66 -0.82 -13.89
C LEU A 145 4.31 -1.58 -12.74
N THR A 146 4.96 -0.89 -11.80
CA THR A 146 5.53 -1.53 -10.61
C THR A 146 4.46 -2.26 -9.80
N LEU A 147 3.34 -1.60 -9.49
CA LEU A 147 2.23 -2.22 -8.74
C LEU A 147 1.66 -3.43 -9.48
N PHE A 148 1.43 -3.30 -10.78
CA PHE A 148 0.92 -4.38 -11.60
C PHE A 148 1.88 -5.59 -11.63
N PHE A 149 3.16 -5.36 -11.94
CA PHE A 149 4.17 -6.42 -12.02
C PHE A 149 4.48 -7.05 -10.66
N ILE A 150 4.39 -6.29 -9.57
CA ILE A 150 4.53 -6.87 -8.22
C ILE A 150 3.43 -7.87 -7.93
N GLY A 151 2.18 -7.60 -8.31
CA GLY A 151 1.10 -8.58 -8.21
C GLY A 151 1.44 -9.90 -8.92
N PHE A 152 2.04 -9.84 -10.11
CA PHE A 152 2.50 -11.04 -10.82
C PHE A 152 3.62 -11.78 -10.09
N ILE A 153 4.62 -11.05 -9.60
CA ILE A 153 5.77 -11.66 -8.91
C ILE A 153 5.32 -12.30 -7.60
N GLU A 154 4.38 -11.69 -6.88
CA GLU A 154 3.80 -12.27 -5.66
C GLU A 154 3.17 -13.63 -5.95
N GLU A 155 2.35 -13.74 -6.99
CA GLU A 155 1.70 -15.01 -7.34
C GLU A 155 2.67 -16.06 -7.89
N ILE A 156 3.71 -15.65 -8.63
CA ILE A 156 4.76 -16.58 -9.10
C ILE A 156 5.54 -17.16 -7.92
N VAL A 157 5.94 -16.32 -6.96
CA VAL A 157 6.65 -16.78 -5.75
C VAL A 157 5.76 -17.69 -4.92
N ARG A 158 4.47 -17.34 -4.78
CA ARG A 158 3.48 -18.18 -4.09
C ARG A 158 3.32 -19.54 -4.76
N MET A 159 3.20 -19.58 -6.09
CA MET A 159 3.17 -20.83 -6.85
C MET A 159 4.44 -21.65 -6.63
N GLY A 160 5.61 -21.02 -6.63
CA GLY A 160 6.88 -21.69 -6.34
C GLY A 160 6.87 -22.39 -4.98
N TRP A 161 6.38 -21.72 -3.93
CA TRP A 161 6.25 -22.31 -2.60
C TRP A 161 5.23 -23.44 -2.54
N LEU A 162 4.06 -23.26 -3.15
CA LEU A 162 3.02 -24.29 -3.19
C LEU A 162 3.46 -25.52 -3.98
N HIS A 163 4.23 -25.34 -5.05
CA HIS A 163 4.75 -26.46 -5.83
C HIS A 163 5.84 -27.22 -5.08
N TYR A 164 6.74 -26.52 -4.38
CA TYR A 164 7.88 -27.15 -3.70
C TYR A 164 7.49 -27.80 -2.37
N PHE A 165 6.60 -27.16 -1.59
CA PHE A 165 6.19 -27.63 -0.27
C PHE A 165 4.78 -28.22 -0.24
N GLY A 166 4.11 -28.29 -1.39
CA GLY A 166 2.81 -28.93 -1.53
C GLY A 166 2.85 -30.41 -1.19
N ASN A 167 1.80 -30.88 -0.53
CA ASN A 167 1.58 -32.29 -0.26
C ASN A 167 0.15 -32.62 -0.69
N GLU A 168 0.00 -33.62 -1.58
CA GLU A 168 -1.29 -34.00 -2.17
C GLU A 168 -2.38 -34.21 -1.10
N ASN A 169 -2.01 -34.82 0.03
CA ASN A 169 -2.94 -35.16 1.10
C ASN A 169 -3.38 -33.97 1.97
N GLU A 170 -2.64 -32.86 1.96
CA GLU A 170 -2.88 -31.69 2.83
C GLU A 170 -2.90 -30.38 2.05
N THR A 171 -3.16 -30.45 0.74
CA THR A 171 -3.04 -29.34 -0.22
C THR A 171 -3.81 -28.09 0.25
N PHE A 172 -5.06 -28.26 0.70
CA PHE A 172 -5.88 -27.15 1.21
C PHE A 172 -5.24 -26.48 2.43
N LEU A 173 -4.80 -27.28 3.42
CA LEU A 173 -4.28 -26.76 4.68
C LEU A 173 -2.95 -26.02 4.46
N ILE A 174 -2.09 -26.54 3.59
CA ILE A 174 -0.84 -25.88 3.17
C ILE A 174 -1.16 -24.53 2.49
N ALA A 175 -2.08 -24.54 1.53
CA ALA A 175 -2.50 -23.33 0.83
C ALA A 175 -3.05 -22.26 1.78
N TYR A 176 -3.92 -22.67 2.70
CA TYR A 176 -4.55 -21.76 3.66
C TYR A 176 -3.53 -21.12 4.59
N TRP A 177 -2.64 -21.93 5.21
CA TRP A 177 -1.61 -21.41 6.11
C TRP A 177 -0.58 -20.54 5.39
N LEU A 178 -0.23 -20.87 4.15
CA LEU A 178 0.67 -20.05 3.32
C LEU A 178 0.06 -18.67 3.05
N GLY A 179 -1.21 -18.64 2.61
CA GLY A 179 -1.94 -17.40 2.35
C GLY A 179 -2.12 -16.55 3.61
N LEU A 180 -2.38 -17.19 4.75
CA LEU A 180 -2.48 -16.52 6.04
C LEU A 180 -1.14 -15.89 6.47
N GLY A 181 -0.01 -16.58 6.28
CA GLY A 181 1.33 -16.04 6.54
C GLY A 181 1.67 -14.83 5.66
N TRP A 182 1.25 -14.89 4.39
CA TRP A 182 1.35 -13.79 3.45
C TRP A 182 0.58 -12.57 3.95
N ALA A 183 -0.71 -12.74 4.25
CA ALA A 183 -1.59 -11.68 4.73
C ALA A 183 -1.15 -11.10 6.08
N ALA A 184 -0.64 -11.94 6.99
CA ALA A 184 -0.14 -11.50 8.29
C ALA A 184 1.06 -10.56 8.15
N SER A 185 1.98 -10.86 7.22
CA SER A 185 3.15 -10.02 6.97
C SER A 185 2.76 -8.66 6.41
N GLU A 186 1.85 -8.66 5.44
CA GLU A 186 1.34 -7.43 4.86
C GLU A 186 0.56 -6.60 5.90
N ALA A 187 -0.23 -7.24 6.76
CA ALA A 187 -0.95 -6.56 7.83
C ALA A 187 -0.02 -5.93 8.87
N ILE A 188 1.05 -6.63 9.28
CA ILE A 188 2.06 -6.10 10.19
C ILE A 188 2.78 -4.91 9.55
N TYR A 189 3.19 -5.06 8.29
CA TYR A 189 3.82 -3.97 7.54
C TYR A 189 2.89 -2.74 7.45
N PHE A 190 1.60 -2.94 7.16
CA PHE A 190 0.61 -1.88 7.11
C PHE A 190 0.47 -1.15 8.45
N ILE A 191 0.43 -1.87 9.57
CA ILE A 191 0.39 -1.26 10.91
C ILE A 191 1.64 -0.40 11.14
N ILE A 192 2.82 -0.94 10.86
CA ILE A 192 4.09 -0.23 11.02
C ILE A 192 4.12 1.02 10.15
N GLN A 193 3.71 0.90 8.88
CA GLN A 193 3.66 2.00 7.92
C GLN A 193 2.76 3.13 8.43
N ASN A 194 1.53 2.83 8.88
CA ASN A 194 0.61 3.85 9.40
C ASN A 194 1.19 4.63 10.59
N PHE A 195 1.88 3.96 11.51
CA PHE A 195 2.51 4.65 12.65
C PHE A 195 3.73 5.49 12.24
N ILE A 196 4.45 5.09 11.20
CA ILE A 196 5.54 5.89 10.62
C ILE A 196 4.97 7.15 9.95
N GLU A 197 3.91 7.00 9.16
CA GLU A 197 3.23 8.11 8.48
C GLU A 197 2.65 9.12 9.49
N LEU A 198 2.02 8.62 10.54
CA LEU A 198 1.50 9.45 11.63
C LEU A 198 2.61 10.25 12.34
N ARG A 199 3.81 9.67 12.48
CA ARG A 199 4.97 10.37 13.04
C ARG A 199 5.41 11.51 12.12
N TRP A 200 5.43 11.30 10.80
CA TRP A 200 5.75 12.37 9.85
C TRP A 200 4.77 13.54 9.99
N TYR A 201 3.49 13.23 10.18
CA TYR A 201 2.45 14.25 10.41
C TYR A 201 2.69 15.08 11.69
N LYS A 202 3.13 14.43 12.78
CA LYS A 202 3.50 15.12 14.02
C LYS A 202 4.70 16.07 13.84
N ASP A 203 5.75 15.58 13.18
CA ASP A 203 7.00 16.32 13.02
C ASP A 203 6.80 17.59 12.16
N ASP A 204 5.85 17.56 11.21
CA ASP A 204 5.41 18.71 10.40
C ASP A 204 4.70 19.78 11.25
N LEU A 205 3.73 19.36 12.08
CA LEU A 205 2.92 20.25 12.91
C LEU A 205 3.71 20.92 14.05
N GLU A 206 4.61 20.18 14.71
CA GLU A 206 5.25 20.65 15.94
C GLU A 206 6.55 21.43 15.70
N ILE A 207 7.32 21.11 14.66
CA ILE A 207 8.74 21.53 14.60
C ILE A 207 9.05 22.44 13.41
N GLY A 208 8.16 22.58 12.42
CA GLY A 208 8.48 23.34 11.20
C GLY A 208 9.71 22.78 10.46
N ILE A 209 10.14 21.56 10.80
CA ILE A 209 11.13 20.76 10.05
C ILE A 209 10.41 20.04 8.90
N GLY A 210 9.36 20.67 8.38
CA GLY A 210 8.49 20.13 7.35
C GLY A 210 9.08 20.27 5.97
N ASN A 211 10.31 19.78 5.81
CA ASN A 211 10.97 19.60 4.52
C ASN A 211 11.57 18.20 4.39
N ARG A 212 11.59 17.38 5.47
CA ARG A 212 12.24 16.05 5.41
C ARG A 212 11.34 14.97 4.83
N TYR A 213 10.02 15.09 5.02
CA TYR A 213 9.04 14.06 4.64
C TYR A 213 7.87 14.61 3.81
N VAL A 214 8.04 15.81 3.25
CA VAL A 214 7.00 16.48 2.46
C VAL A 214 6.73 15.72 1.17
N GLU A 215 7.78 15.26 0.49
CA GLU A 215 7.64 14.52 -0.77
C GLU A 215 6.90 13.20 -0.56
N GLU A 216 7.26 12.41 0.47
CA GLU A 216 6.57 11.17 0.79
C GLU A 216 5.11 11.38 1.23
N ARG A 217 4.83 12.49 1.93
CA ARG A 217 3.47 12.87 2.31
C ARG A 217 2.65 13.28 1.08
N GLU A 218 3.19 14.14 0.22
CA GLU A 218 2.53 14.58 -1.01
C GLU A 218 2.19 13.39 -1.92
N GLU A 219 3.09 12.41 -2.06
CA GLU A 219 2.82 11.17 -2.78
C GLU A 219 1.65 10.37 -2.17
N LEU A 220 1.58 10.28 -0.84
CA LEU A 220 0.49 9.60 -0.14
C LEU A 220 -0.85 10.33 -0.31
N GLU A 221 -0.85 11.66 -0.21
CA GLU A 221 -2.05 12.47 -0.43
C GLU A 221 -2.51 12.43 -1.89
N GLU A 222 -1.57 12.34 -2.84
CA GLU A 222 -1.86 12.10 -4.26
C GLU A 222 -2.56 10.75 -4.47
N ILE A 223 -2.06 9.68 -3.84
CA ILE A 223 -2.67 8.34 -3.90
C ILE A 223 -4.04 8.31 -3.23
N LEU A 224 -4.17 8.97 -2.07
CA LEU A 224 -5.42 9.02 -1.32
C LEU A 224 -6.46 9.96 -1.95
N GLY A 225 -6.01 10.87 -2.83
CA GLY A 225 -6.82 11.94 -3.40
C GLY A 225 -7.23 13.01 -2.38
N ARG A 226 -6.77 12.90 -1.13
CA ARG A 226 -7.08 13.78 -0.01
C ARG A 226 -6.05 13.61 1.12
N PRO A 227 -5.92 14.60 2.02
CA PRO A 227 -4.99 14.51 3.14
C PRO A 227 -5.33 13.32 4.06
N LEU A 228 -4.29 12.72 4.65
CA LEU A 228 -4.42 11.60 5.59
C LEU A 228 -5.37 11.93 6.76
N THR A 229 -5.43 13.20 7.17
CA THR A 229 -6.33 13.71 8.21
C THR A 229 -7.81 13.56 7.92
N LYS A 230 -8.18 13.39 6.65
CA LYS A 230 -9.56 13.17 6.22
C LYS A 230 -9.89 11.69 6.02
N VAL A 231 -8.92 10.80 6.19
CA VAL A 231 -9.13 9.36 5.99
C VAL A 231 -9.25 8.64 7.33
N SER A 232 -10.36 7.96 7.53
CA SER A 232 -10.56 7.14 8.73
C SER A 232 -9.71 5.88 8.75
N ALA A 233 -9.01 5.65 9.86
CA ALA A 233 -8.21 4.43 10.07
C ALA A 233 -9.08 3.15 10.01
N TRP A 234 -10.40 3.27 10.23
CA TRP A 234 -11.34 2.15 10.12
C TRP A 234 -11.40 1.55 8.71
N TRP A 235 -11.16 2.35 7.67
CA TRP A 235 -11.04 1.82 6.30
C TRP A 235 -9.85 0.87 6.19
N GLY A 236 -8.78 1.11 6.93
CA GLY A 236 -7.63 0.20 7.05
C GLY A 236 -8.03 -1.18 7.57
N VAL A 237 -8.95 -1.26 8.54
CA VAL A 237 -9.44 -2.55 9.08
C VAL A 237 -10.15 -3.36 8.00
N MET A 238 -11.10 -2.75 7.30
CA MET A 238 -11.84 -3.41 6.21
C MET A 238 -10.90 -3.81 5.06
N TRP A 239 -9.91 -2.96 4.78
CA TRP A 239 -8.91 -3.25 3.76
C TRP A 239 -8.09 -4.49 4.12
N ARG A 240 -7.60 -4.58 5.35
CA ARG A 240 -6.84 -5.75 5.82
C ARG A 240 -7.69 -7.01 5.85
N PHE A 241 -8.97 -6.91 6.26
CA PHE A 241 -9.89 -8.04 6.18
C PHE A 241 -10.04 -8.57 4.74
N SER A 242 -10.17 -7.66 3.76
CA SER A 242 -10.26 -8.01 2.34
C SER A 242 -8.98 -8.69 1.82
N TRP A 243 -7.81 -8.16 2.19
CA TRP A 243 -6.53 -8.78 1.78
C TRP A 243 -6.27 -10.15 2.41
N ILE A 244 -6.71 -10.39 3.64
CA ILE A 244 -6.62 -11.72 4.23
C ILE A 244 -7.41 -12.73 3.39
N MET A 245 -8.65 -12.38 3.01
CA MET A 245 -9.48 -13.23 2.15
C MET A 245 -8.81 -13.53 0.80
N ILE A 246 -8.27 -12.51 0.14
CA ILE A 246 -7.71 -12.70 -1.20
C ILE A 246 -6.42 -13.53 -1.19
N HIS A 247 -5.53 -13.32 -0.23
CA HIS A 247 -4.28 -14.10 -0.15
C HIS A 247 -4.54 -15.56 0.16
N ILE A 248 -5.51 -15.86 1.03
CA ILE A 248 -5.94 -17.24 1.27
C ILE A 248 -6.59 -17.80 0.00
N GLY A 249 -7.52 -17.06 -0.62
CA GLY A 249 -8.23 -17.50 -1.82
C GLY A 249 -7.30 -17.81 -2.99
N PHE A 250 -6.38 -16.92 -3.32
CA PHE A 250 -5.37 -17.15 -4.35
C PHE A 250 -4.44 -18.31 -4.04
N SER A 251 -4.03 -18.48 -2.78
CA SER A 251 -3.24 -19.64 -2.38
C SER A 251 -4.01 -20.93 -2.67
N CYS A 252 -5.30 -20.98 -2.35
CA CYS A 252 -6.16 -22.12 -2.68
C CYS A 252 -6.29 -22.34 -4.20
N TRP A 253 -6.50 -21.27 -4.99
CA TRP A 253 -6.59 -21.37 -6.44
C TRP A 253 -5.33 -22.01 -7.03
N ILE A 254 -4.16 -21.46 -6.70
CA ILE A 254 -2.87 -21.91 -7.24
C ILE A 254 -2.51 -23.32 -6.76
N ALA A 255 -2.84 -23.66 -5.51
CA ALA A 255 -2.62 -25.00 -4.97
C ALA A 255 -3.50 -26.06 -5.64
N ARG A 256 -4.72 -25.68 -6.07
CA ARG A 256 -5.63 -26.57 -6.79
C ARG A 256 -5.16 -26.84 -8.21
N ASP A 257 -4.81 -25.78 -8.94
CA ASP A 257 -4.29 -25.85 -10.30
C ASP A 257 -3.32 -24.69 -10.54
N SER A 258 -2.07 -25.00 -10.87
CA SER A 258 -1.04 -24.00 -11.10
C SER A 258 -1.36 -23.06 -12.27
N ILE A 259 -2.23 -23.44 -13.20
CA ILE A 259 -2.69 -22.55 -14.29
C ILE A 259 -3.46 -21.34 -13.73
N LEU A 260 -4.10 -21.50 -12.57
CA LEU A 260 -4.83 -20.42 -11.90
C LEU A 260 -3.92 -19.31 -11.34
N VAL A 261 -2.59 -19.47 -11.40
CA VAL A 261 -1.64 -18.38 -11.12
C VAL A 261 -1.84 -17.19 -12.05
N VAL A 262 -2.24 -17.42 -13.31
CA VAL A 262 -2.43 -16.35 -14.30
C VAL A 262 -3.62 -15.45 -13.95
N PRO A 263 -4.84 -15.97 -13.74
CA PRO A 263 -5.95 -15.14 -13.28
C PRO A 263 -5.71 -14.54 -11.89
N ALA A 264 -5.06 -15.27 -10.97
CA ALA A 264 -4.69 -14.71 -9.66
C ALA A 264 -3.76 -13.49 -9.81
N ALA A 265 -2.70 -13.60 -10.61
CA ALA A 265 -1.74 -12.52 -10.87
C ALA A 265 -2.39 -11.30 -11.51
N LEU A 266 -3.30 -11.52 -12.47
CA LEU A 266 -4.06 -10.46 -13.13
C LEU A 266 -4.96 -9.73 -12.14
N ILE A 267 -5.78 -10.45 -11.36
CA ILE A 267 -6.68 -9.85 -10.37
C ILE A 267 -5.87 -9.10 -9.31
N HIS A 268 -4.78 -9.70 -8.82
CA HIS A 268 -3.94 -9.09 -7.80
C HIS A 268 -3.27 -7.80 -8.31
N GLY A 269 -2.60 -7.86 -9.46
CA GLY A 269 -1.95 -6.70 -10.06
C GLY A 269 -2.95 -5.57 -10.38
N LEU A 270 -4.14 -5.92 -10.88
CA LEU A 270 -5.21 -4.94 -11.13
C LEU A 270 -5.73 -4.31 -9.85
N LEU A 271 -5.95 -5.08 -8.78
CA LEU A 271 -6.40 -4.53 -7.51
C LEU A 271 -5.37 -3.56 -6.92
N LEU A 272 -4.08 -3.88 -6.99
CA LEU A 272 -3.01 -2.96 -6.55
C LEU A 272 -3.05 -1.65 -7.34
N VAL A 273 -3.25 -1.71 -8.66
CA VAL A 273 -3.38 -0.51 -9.51
C VAL A 273 -4.67 0.27 -9.21
N ILE A 274 -5.81 -0.41 -9.06
CA ILE A 274 -7.11 0.20 -8.74
C ILE A 274 -7.02 0.96 -7.42
N TRP A 275 -6.37 0.39 -6.40
CA TRP A 275 -6.15 1.10 -5.14
C TRP A 275 -5.27 2.32 -5.29
N GLY A 276 -4.25 2.28 -6.15
CA GLY A 276 -3.38 3.43 -6.40
C GLY A 276 -4.01 4.55 -7.24
N TYR A 277 -4.96 4.23 -8.12
CA TYR A 277 -5.46 5.17 -9.14
C TYR A 277 -6.96 5.47 -9.08
N CYS A 278 -7.77 4.51 -8.69
CA CYS A 278 -9.22 4.65 -8.68
C CYS A 278 -9.72 5.21 -7.34
N LEU A 279 -8.92 5.15 -6.28
CA LEU A 279 -9.28 5.65 -4.96
C LEU A 279 -9.54 7.18 -4.94
N PRO A 280 -8.71 8.03 -5.58
CA PRO A 280 -9.02 9.45 -5.73
C PRO A 280 -10.30 9.73 -6.53
N VAL A 281 -10.64 8.85 -7.48
CA VAL A 281 -11.73 9.07 -8.44
C VAL A 281 -13.09 8.65 -7.91
N PHE A 282 -13.17 7.47 -7.27
CA PHE A 282 -14.44 6.90 -6.82
C PHE A 282 -14.63 7.00 -5.30
N GLY A 283 -13.60 7.46 -4.59
CA GLY A 283 -13.60 7.56 -3.13
C GLY A 283 -13.37 6.22 -2.42
N ILE A 284 -12.98 6.34 -1.15
CA ILE A 284 -12.60 5.20 -0.31
C ILE A 284 -13.75 4.20 -0.11
N PRO A 285 -15.02 4.60 0.15
CA PRO A 285 -16.10 3.64 0.35
C PRO A 285 -16.33 2.75 -0.87
N ALA A 286 -16.46 3.34 -2.07
CA ALA A 286 -16.76 2.60 -3.29
C ALA A 286 -15.66 1.58 -3.62
N ILE A 287 -14.39 2.01 -3.57
CA ILE A 287 -13.24 1.13 -3.82
C ILE A 287 -13.13 0.04 -2.76
N SER A 288 -13.37 0.36 -1.50
CA SER A 288 -13.28 -0.61 -0.42
C SER A 288 -14.36 -1.68 -0.49
N TYR A 289 -15.63 -1.30 -0.75
CA TYR A 289 -16.71 -2.28 -0.93
C TYR A 289 -16.54 -3.10 -2.20
N GLY A 290 -16.12 -2.48 -3.31
CA GLY A 290 -15.82 -3.20 -4.54
C GLY A 290 -14.71 -4.24 -4.33
N THR A 291 -13.63 -3.84 -3.63
CA THR A 291 -12.54 -4.75 -3.26
C THR A 291 -13.03 -5.86 -2.34
N LEU A 292 -13.85 -5.55 -1.34
CA LEU A 292 -14.41 -6.55 -0.43
C LEU A 292 -15.21 -7.61 -1.19
N LEU A 293 -16.06 -7.21 -2.14
CA LEU A 293 -16.82 -8.15 -2.98
C LEU A 293 -15.90 -9.05 -3.80
N VAL A 294 -14.91 -8.47 -4.50
CA VAL A 294 -13.95 -9.24 -5.30
C VAL A 294 -13.16 -10.23 -4.43
N THR A 295 -12.61 -9.77 -3.31
CA THR A 295 -11.80 -10.59 -2.40
C THR A 295 -12.63 -11.70 -1.75
N MET A 296 -13.87 -11.41 -1.36
CA MET A 296 -14.82 -12.42 -0.86
C MET A 296 -15.14 -13.46 -1.93
N THR A 297 -15.40 -13.06 -3.17
CA THR A 297 -15.62 -14.00 -4.29
C THR A 297 -14.40 -14.89 -4.52
N VAL A 298 -13.19 -14.32 -4.55
CA VAL A 298 -11.94 -15.09 -4.71
C VAL A 298 -11.77 -16.10 -3.58
N PHE A 299 -11.98 -15.68 -2.33
CA PHE A 299 -11.92 -16.54 -1.15
C PHE A 299 -12.93 -17.69 -1.21
N LEU A 300 -14.21 -17.39 -1.50
CA LEU A 300 -15.27 -18.39 -1.58
C LEU A 300 -15.03 -19.38 -2.72
N ILE A 301 -14.60 -18.93 -3.90
CA ILE A 301 -14.18 -19.83 -4.99
C ILE A 301 -13.03 -20.72 -4.51
N GLY A 302 -12.06 -20.17 -3.78
CA GLY A 302 -10.95 -20.94 -3.21
C GLY A 302 -11.42 -22.04 -2.26
N LEU A 303 -12.40 -21.76 -1.40
CA LEU A 303 -13.01 -22.78 -0.54
C LEU A 303 -13.78 -23.83 -1.35
N ALA A 304 -14.55 -23.41 -2.36
CA ALA A 304 -15.34 -24.30 -3.20
C ALA A 304 -14.47 -25.26 -4.04
N LEU A 305 -13.29 -24.82 -4.50
CA LEU A 305 -12.34 -25.66 -5.24
C LEU A 305 -11.84 -26.87 -4.44
N PHE A 306 -11.92 -26.81 -3.11
CA PHE A 306 -11.61 -27.91 -2.19
C PHE A 306 -12.86 -28.55 -1.56
N ASN A 307 -14.06 -28.27 -2.09
CA ASN A 307 -15.35 -28.76 -1.57
C ASN A 307 -15.62 -28.42 -0.09
N ILE A 308 -15.01 -27.35 0.42
CA ILE A 308 -15.22 -26.89 1.80
C ILE A 308 -16.63 -26.27 1.95
N ILE A 309 -17.10 -25.63 0.89
CA ILE A 309 -18.44 -25.05 0.76
C ILE A 309 -19.07 -25.51 -0.56
N ILE A 310 -20.41 -25.49 -0.62
CA ILE A 310 -21.23 -25.90 -1.77
C ILE A 310 -21.40 -24.73 -2.76
#